data_AF-A0A9D5S7K4-F1
#
_entry.id   AF-A0A9D5S7K4-F1
#
_cell.length_a   1.000
_cell.length_b   1.000
_cell.length_c   1.000
_cell.angle_alpha   90.00
_cell.angle_beta   90.00
_cell.angle_gamma   90.00
#
_symmetry.space_group_name_H-M   'P 1'
#
loop_
_entity.id
_entity.type
_entity.pdbx_description
1 polymer ?
#
loop_
_entity_poly.entity_id
_entity_poly.type
_entity_poly.pdbx_seq_one_letter_code
_entity_poly.pdbx_strand_id
1 'polypeptide(L)'
;MMTRHYRVAGHTFAVSGQAELFEQMGSYEPFVCERCEPLFSLTIERGVVPEYTEVYPSKKSSGILYGHTVSGNEVYDVVVRAKSEACLICSKDYSEGRIIMTGDTSTKKLDRLLKIMYTLATAGKDTLLLHAVVVSSEGKGYIFLGRSGTGKSTHARLWLENIEGTELVNDDYPVVRGGVVYGSPLLCKTPCYRNVSYPIGGIVRLSQAPYNKIRRLSGIEAYLNLYECVSRNLWYSFIAKDIEDSLHQTMNKLASTVPMWHLECLPDEAAARLCHDTITR
;
A
#
# COMPACT_ATOMS: atom_id res chain seq x y z
N MET A 1 20.35 -7.53 19.37
CA MET A 1 19.65 -7.17 18.12
C MET A 1 18.96 -8.41 17.60
N MET A 2 17.65 -8.36 17.42
CA MET A 2 16.83 -9.47 16.89
C MET A 2 16.56 -9.23 15.41
N THR A 3 16.49 -10.31 14.62
CA THR A 3 16.09 -10.25 13.22
C THR A 3 14.88 -11.14 12.99
N ARG A 4 13.84 -10.63 12.33
CA ARG A 4 12.67 -11.39 11.87
C ARG A 4 12.55 -11.31 10.36
N HIS A 5 12.05 -12.38 9.74
CA HIS A 5 11.78 -12.44 8.31
C HIS A 5 10.28 -12.40 8.07
N TYR A 6 9.88 -11.72 7.00
CA TYR A 6 8.49 -11.53 6.63
C TYR A 6 8.29 -11.88 5.17
N ARG A 7 7.09 -12.33 4.83
CA ARG A 7 6.65 -12.56 3.45
C ARG A 7 5.31 -11.87 3.21
N VAL A 8 5.29 -10.88 2.32
CA VAL A 8 4.08 -10.15 1.92
C VAL A 8 3.96 -10.24 0.40
N ALA A 9 2.81 -10.72 -0.11
CA ALA A 9 2.58 -10.90 -1.55
C ALA A 9 3.71 -11.65 -2.30
N GLY A 10 4.31 -12.63 -1.62
CA GLY A 10 5.44 -13.42 -2.14
C GLY A 10 6.78 -12.70 -2.17
N HIS A 11 6.90 -11.47 -1.66
CA HIS A 11 8.17 -10.77 -1.45
C HIS A 11 8.66 -10.97 -0.03
N THR A 12 9.92 -11.34 0.11
CA THR A 12 10.56 -11.60 1.41
C THR A 12 11.38 -10.40 1.85
N PHE A 13 11.39 -10.07 3.14
CA PHE A 13 12.29 -9.05 3.68
C PHE A 13 12.68 -9.38 5.11
N ALA A 14 13.86 -8.91 5.51
CA ALA A 14 14.37 -9.09 6.87
C ALA A 14 14.34 -7.76 7.61
N VAL A 15 13.90 -7.77 8.86
CA VAL A 15 13.92 -6.59 9.73
C VAL A 15 14.73 -6.91 10.97
N SER A 16 15.73 -6.08 11.25
CA SER A 16 16.62 -6.19 12.41
C SER A 16 16.47 -4.99 13.33
N GLY A 17 16.41 -5.20 14.65
CA GLY A 17 16.24 -4.12 15.61
C GLY A 17 16.30 -4.56 17.07
N GLN A 18 16.05 -3.62 17.99
CA GLN A 18 15.83 -3.92 19.41
C GLN A 18 14.43 -4.52 19.62
N ALA A 19 14.26 -5.35 20.67
CA ALA A 19 13.01 -6.08 20.90
C ALA A 19 11.76 -5.17 20.99
N GLU A 20 11.89 -4.04 21.70
CA GLU A 20 10.82 -3.03 21.88
C GLU A 20 10.28 -2.44 20.55
N LEU A 21 11.08 -2.46 19.49
CA LEU A 21 10.65 -1.96 18.17
C LEU A 21 9.74 -2.97 17.47
N PHE A 22 9.87 -4.26 17.78
CA PHE A 22 9.00 -5.30 17.21
C PHE A 22 7.61 -5.32 17.83
N GLU A 23 7.44 -4.82 19.07
CA GLU A 23 6.12 -4.64 19.71
C GLU A 23 5.20 -3.71 18.89
N GLN A 24 5.80 -2.80 18.12
CA GLN A 24 5.10 -1.87 17.24
C GLN A 24 4.77 -2.45 15.87
N MET A 25 5.33 -3.62 15.55
CA MET A 25 5.12 -4.33 14.29
C MET A 25 4.09 -5.46 14.43
N GLY A 26 3.16 -5.37 15.39
CA GLY A 26 2.14 -6.40 15.61
C GLY A 26 1.27 -6.69 14.38
N SER A 27 1.08 -5.69 13.49
CA SER A 27 0.40 -5.89 12.20
C SER A 27 1.14 -6.85 11.25
N TYR A 28 2.45 -7.03 11.42
CA TYR A 28 3.28 -7.90 10.59
C TYR A 28 3.38 -9.32 11.14
N GLU A 29 2.90 -9.59 12.35
CA GLU A 29 2.98 -10.92 12.99
C GLU A 29 2.38 -12.03 12.10
N PRO A 30 1.21 -11.85 11.44
CA PRO A 30 0.64 -12.85 10.54
C PRO A 30 1.46 -13.11 9.25
N PHE A 31 2.47 -12.28 8.99
CA PHE A 31 3.32 -12.33 7.80
C PHE A 31 4.73 -12.82 8.11
N VAL A 32 5.03 -13.19 9.37
CA VAL A 32 6.31 -13.79 9.75
C VAL A 32 6.52 -15.10 8.99
N CYS A 33 7.73 -15.31 8.51
CA CYS A 33 8.11 -16.53 7.81
C CYS A 33 9.47 -17.06 8.29
N GLU A 34 9.82 -18.27 7.85
CA GLU A 34 11.14 -18.84 8.09
C GLU A 34 12.24 -17.98 7.45
N ARG A 35 13.46 -18.12 7.98
CA ARG A 35 14.62 -17.42 7.45
C ARG A 35 14.81 -17.77 5.98
N CYS A 36 14.93 -16.73 5.15
CA CYS A 36 15.09 -16.86 3.71
C CYS A 36 15.91 -15.68 3.18
N GLU A 37 16.39 -15.79 1.94
CA GLU A 37 17.03 -14.67 1.26
C GLU A 37 16.02 -13.53 1.09
N PRO A 38 16.29 -12.34 1.65
CA PRO A 38 15.35 -11.24 1.58
C PRO A 38 15.54 -10.45 0.27
N LEU A 39 14.43 -9.98 -0.31
CA LEU A 39 14.46 -8.97 -1.37
C LEU A 39 15.14 -7.68 -0.89
N PHE A 40 14.90 -7.31 0.38
CA PHE A 40 15.60 -6.22 1.04
C PHE A 40 15.76 -6.49 2.54
N SER A 41 16.82 -5.95 3.12
CA SER A 41 17.07 -5.98 4.56
C SER A 41 16.89 -4.59 5.15
N LEU A 42 16.26 -4.52 6.31
CA LEU A 42 15.99 -3.26 7.00
C LEU A 42 16.48 -3.31 8.44
N THR A 43 17.26 -2.33 8.85
CA THR A 43 17.59 -2.11 10.26
C THR A 43 16.74 -1.00 10.84
N ILE A 44 16.11 -1.21 12.00
CA ILE A 44 15.37 -0.19 12.73
C ILE A 44 16.12 0.13 14.01
N GLU A 45 16.47 1.40 14.20
CA GLU A 45 17.20 1.90 15.36
C GLU A 45 16.64 3.23 15.86
N ARG A 46 17.02 3.61 17.08
CA ARG A 46 16.82 4.97 17.59
C ARG A 46 18.10 5.74 17.43
N GLY A 47 18.00 7.01 17.07
CA GLY A 47 19.19 7.84 16.90
C GLY A 47 18.88 9.21 16.33
N VAL A 48 19.95 9.88 15.93
CA VAL A 48 19.89 11.17 15.25
C VAL A 48 19.96 10.94 13.75
N VAL A 49 19.11 11.65 13.00
CA VAL A 49 19.16 11.61 11.53
C VAL A 49 20.50 12.20 11.08
N PRO A 50 21.28 11.48 10.26
CA PRO A 50 22.54 12.01 9.75
C PRO A 50 22.30 13.20 8.82
N GLU A 51 23.33 14.01 8.61
CA GLU A 51 23.27 15.07 7.61
C GLU A 51 23.03 14.49 6.21
N TYR A 52 22.14 15.15 5.46
CA TYR A 52 21.84 14.83 4.08
C TYR A 52 21.56 16.11 3.28
N THR A 53 21.76 16.03 1.97
CA THR A 53 21.43 17.11 1.05
C THR A 53 20.01 16.90 0.52
N GLU A 54 19.10 17.82 0.83
CA GLU A 54 17.73 17.81 0.29
C GLU A 54 17.75 18.12 -1.21
N VAL A 55 17.07 17.30 -2.01
CA VAL A 55 17.01 17.52 -3.47
C VAL A 55 15.91 18.53 -3.84
N TYR A 56 14.86 18.64 -3.03
CA TYR A 56 13.75 19.57 -3.26
C TYR A 56 13.35 20.28 -1.97
N PRO A 57 13.90 21.49 -1.69
CA PRO A 57 13.56 22.29 -0.51
C PRO A 57 12.05 22.46 -0.36
N SER A 58 11.45 21.69 0.53
CA SER A 58 10.02 21.79 0.80
C SER A 58 9.78 22.96 1.74
N LYS A 59 8.96 23.93 1.31
CA LYS A 59 8.47 25.00 2.21
C LYS A 59 7.46 24.48 3.24
N LYS A 60 7.08 23.19 3.19
CA LYS A 60 6.12 22.62 4.13
C LYS A 60 6.82 22.26 5.43
N SER A 61 6.28 22.77 6.53
CA SER A 61 6.74 22.42 7.88
C SER A 61 6.41 20.97 8.28
N SER A 62 5.63 20.22 7.49
CA SER A 62 5.34 18.81 7.76
C SER A 62 5.19 18.04 6.45
N GLY A 63 5.64 16.79 6.44
CA GLY A 63 5.62 15.94 5.26
C GLY A 63 6.69 14.87 5.30
N ILE A 64 7.07 14.41 4.12
CA ILE A 64 8.33 13.69 3.94
C ILE A 64 9.27 14.70 3.25
N LEU A 65 10.55 14.69 3.58
CA LEU A 65 11.60 15.34 2.81
C LEU A 65 12.39 14.25 2.10
N TYR A 66 12.98 14.60 0.98
CA TYR A 66 13.77 13.68 0.19
C TYR A 66 15.15 14.25 -0.10
N GLY A 67 16.18 13.43 0.05
CA GLY A 67 17.55 13.85 -0.11
C GLY A 67 18.52 12.69 -0.30
N HIS A 68 19.80 13.01 -0.28
CA HIS A 68 20.87 12.02 -0.33
C HIS A 68 21.90 12.25 0.77
N THR A 69 22.38 11.17 1.36
CA THR A 69 23.58 11.21 2.21
C THR A 69 24.83 11.56 1.39
N VAL A 70 25.93 11.92 2.06
CA VAL A 70 27.24 12.12 1.40
C VAL A 70 27.71 10.87 0.64
N SER A 71 27.39 9.68 1.15
CA SER A 71 27.64 8.39 0.50
C SER A 71 26.74 8.11 -0.71
N GLY A 72 25.77 8.97 -1.01
CA GLY A 72 24.85 8.81 -2.14
C GLY A 72 23.66 7.88 -1.87
N ASN A 73 23.43 7.46 -0.63
CA ASN A 73 22.22 6.73 -0.23
C ASN A 73 21.00 7.65 -0.23
N GLU A 74 19.86 7.09 -0.59
CA GLU A 74 18.54 7.72 -0.64
C GLU A 74 18.02 8.00 0.76
N VAL A 75 17.42 9.18 0.97
CA VAL A 75 16.89 9.61 2.27
C VAL A 75 15.43 10.02 2.14
N TYR A 76 14.59 9.47 3.01
CA TYR A 76 13.18 9.84 3.18
C TYR A 76 12.93 10.19 4.64
N ASP A 77 12.89 11.49 4.94
CA ASP A 77 12.78 12.03 6.30
C ASP A 77 11.35 12.48 6.59
N VAL A 78 10.69 11.85 7.56
CA VAL A 78 9.37 12.25 8.03
C VAL A 78 9.53 13.44 8.97
N VAL A 79 9.14 14.61 8.49
CA VAL A 79 9.25 15.87 9.24
C VAL A 79 7.88 16.31 9.74
N VAL A 80 7.81 16.74 10.99
CA VAL A 80 6.63 17.35 11.62
C VAL A 80 7.04 18.62 12.33
N ARG A 81 6.36 19.73 12.06
CA ARG A 81 6.70 21.07 12.58
C ARG A 81 8.20 21.39 12.45
N ALA A 82 8.76 21.13 11.27
CA ALA A 82 10.17 21.33 10.90
C ALA A 82 11.19 20.53 11.72
N LYS A 83 10.77 19.43 12.38
CA LYS A 83 11.64 18.50 13.09
C LYS A 83 11.56 17.11 12.46
N SER A 84 12.69 16.47 12.25
CA SER A 84 12.77 15.07 11.83
C SER A 84 12.23 14.18 12.94
N GLU A 85 11.24 13.35 12.62
CA GLU A 85 10.56 12.44 13.56
C GLU A 85 10.94 10.98 13.31
N ALA A 86 11.26 10.63 12.06
CA ALA A 86 11.77 9.33 11.66
C ALA A 86 12.35 9.44 10.24
N CYS A 87 13.43 8.72 9.96
CA CYS A 87 14.11 8.79 8.67
C CYS A 87 14.38 7.39 8.12
N LEU A 88 14.06 7.15 6.86
CA LEU A 88 14.54 5.98 6.11
C LEU A 88 15.75 6.40 5.27
N ILE A 89 16.83 5.64 5.38
CA ILE A 89 18.00 5.75 4.51
C ILE A 89 18.16 4.42 3.80
N CYS A 90 18.23 4.39 2.47
CA CYS A 90 18.39 3.15 1.72
C CYS A 90 19.38 3.24 0.57
N SER A 91 19.91 2.08 0.19
CA SER A 91 20.78 1.94 -0.98
C SER A 91 20.00 2.25 -2.26
N LYS A 92 20.72 2.61 -3.33
CA LYS A 92 20.12 2.98 -4.62
C LYS A 92 19.36 1.86 -5.32
N ASP A 93 19.77 0.61 -5.07
CA ASP A 93 19.11 -0.60 -5.55
C ASP A 93 17.99 -1.08 -4.61
N TYR A 94 17.76 -0.35 -3.51
CA TYR A 94 16.75 -0.64 -2.48
C TYR A 94 16.86 -2.04 -1.85
N SER A 95 18.05 -2.64 -1.87
CA SER A 95 18.33 -3.94 -1.21
C SER A 95 18.63 -3.79 0.28
N GLU A 96 19.11 -2.62 0.71
CA GLU A 96 19.42 -2.33 2.10
C GLU A 96 18.77 -1.03 2.55
N GLY A 97 18.21 -1.02 3.76
CA GLY A 97 17.64 0.16 4.36
C GLY A 97 17.85 0.25 5.86
N ARG A 98 17.75 1.47 6.37
CA ARG A 98 17.88 1.79 7.78
C ARG A 98 16.84 2.82 8.17
N ILE A 99 15.98 2.50 9.13
CA ILE A 99 15.03 3.42 9.75
C ILE A 99 15.61 3.91 11.07
N ILE A 100 15.74 5.23 11.20
CA ILE A 100 16.17 5.92 12.42
C ILE A 100 14.95 6.63 13.02
N MET A 101 14.58 6.29 14.25
CA MET A 101 13.52 6.96 15.01
C MET A 101 14.13 8.00 15.96
N THR A 102 13.70 9.28 15.87
CA THR A 102 14.31 10.40 16.61
C THR A 102 13.60 10.78 17.91
N GLY A 103 12.42 10.21 18.18
CA GLY A 103 11.62 10.50 19.37
C GLY A 103 10.68 9.34 19.74
N ASP A 104 9.53 9.66 20.35
CA ASP A 104 8.53 8.67 20.72
C ASP A 104 8.04 7.89 19.49
N THR A 105 8.08 6.58 19.67
CA THR A 105 7.83 5.59 18.64
C THR A 105 6.33 5.50 18.36
N SER A 106 5.88 6.27 17.38
CA SER A 106 4.55 6.09 16.81
C SER A 106 4.60 4.99 15.75
N THR A 107 3.80 3.93 15.94
CA THR A 107 3.58 2.84 14.98
C THR A 107 3.32 3.36 13.57
N LYS A 108 2.52 4.44 13.44
CA LYS A 108 2.18 5.07 12.16
C LYS A 108 3.39 5.62 11.39
N LYS A 109 4.42 6.13 12.08
CA LYS A 109 5.63 6.66 11.43
C LYS A 109 6.47 5.51 10.87
N LEU A 110 6.64 4.46 11.68
CA LEU A 110 7.34 3.25 11.28
C LEU A 110 6.65 2.58 10.08
N ASP A 111 5.33 2.37 10.16
CA ASP A 111 4.56 1.78 9.06
C ASP A 111 4.64 2.58 7.76
N ARG A 112 4.68 3.92 7.87
CA ARG A 112 4.84 4.79 6.70
C ARG A 112 6.19 4.57 6.01
N LEU A 113 7.28 4.50 6.79
CA LEU A 113 8.62 4.27 6.24
C LEU A 113 8.81 2.84 5.73
N LEU A 114 8.27 1.84 6.43
CA LEU A 114 8.21 0.45 5.96
C LEU A 114 7.46 0.34 4.63
N LYS A 115 6.31 1.02 4.50
CA LYS A 115 5.57 1.09 3.24
C LYS A 115 6.40 1.71 2.12
N ILE A 116 7.15 2.79 2.39
CA ILE A 116 8.02 3.43 1.39
C ILE A 116 9.09 2.44 0.94
N MET A 117 9.82 1.84 1.87
CA MET A 117 10.86 0.85 1.56
C MET A 117 10.29 -0.31 0.73
N TYR A 118 9.16 -0.87 1.16
CA TYR A 118 8.51 -1.96 0.45
C TYR A 118 8.07 -1.55 -0.96
N THR A 119 7.53 -0.34 -1.13
CA THR A 119 7.12 0.18 -2.45
C THR A 119 8.32 0.30 -3.39
N LEU A 120 9.43 0.87 -2.90
CA LEU A 120 10.65 1.06 -3.70
C LEU A 120 11.25 -0.29 -4.13
N ALA A 121 11.40 -1.23 -3.19
CA ALA A 121 11.99 -2.54 -3.46
C ALA A 121 11.12 -3.43 -4.38
N THR A 122 9.80 -3.20 -4.44
CA THR A 122 8.86 -4.08 -5.17
C THR A 122 8.32 -3.50 -6.47
N ALA A 123 8.49 -2.19 -6.75
CA ALA A 123 7.90 -1.55 -7.93
C ALA A 123 8.31 -2.23 -9.25
N GLY A 124 9.58 -2.62 -9.38
CA GLY A 124 10.10 -3.36 -10.54
C GLY A 124 9.71 -4.85 -10.62
N LYS A 125 8.82 -5.32 -9.73
CA LYS A 125 8.42 -6.73 -9.60
C LYS A 125 6.92 -6.93 -9.82
N ASP A 126 6.34 -6.19 -10.77
CA ASP A 126 4.91 -6.24 -11.13
C ASP A 126 3.98 -6.09 -9.91
N THR A 127 4.33 -5.18 -8.99
CA THR A 127 3.67 -5.04 -7.69
C THR A 127 3.16 -3.61 -7.48
N LEU A 128 1.90 -3.47 -7.06
CA LEU A 128 1.28 -2.21 -6.68
C LEU A 128 0.73 -2.27 -5.26
N LEU A 129 0.84 -1.15 -4.55
CA LEU A 129 0.06 -0.89 -3.36
C LEU A 129 -1.07 0.06 -3.77
N LEU A 130 -2.32 -0.33 -3.52
CA LEU A 130 -3.49 0.46 -3.89
C LEU A 130 -4.14 1.04 -2.64
N HIS A 131 -4.51 2.32 -2.66
CA HIS A 131 -5.39 2.91 -1.65
C HIS A 131 -6.83 2.40 -1.86
N ALA A 132 -7.13 1.25 -1.26
CA ALA A 132 -8.31 0.46 -1.58
C ALA A 132 -8.80 -0.39 -0.39
N VAL A 133 -10.03 -0.88 -0.50
CA VAL A 133 -10.58 -1.90 0.39
C VAL A 133 -10.86 -3.14 -0.42
N VAL A 134 -10.57 -4.32 0.13
CA VAL A 134 -10.70 -5.59 -0.58
C VAL A 134 -11.56 -6.54 0.22
N VAL A 135 -12.52 -7.14 -0.46
CA VAL A 135 -13.32 -8.26 0.05
C VAL A 135 -13.07 -9.49 -0.80
N SER A 136 -13.23 -10.67 -0.22
CA SER A 136 -13.29 -11.93 -0.97
C SER A 136 -14.73 -12.40 -1.06
N SER A 137 -15.13 -12.94 -2.21
CA SER A 137 -16.41 -13.62 -2.42
C SER A 137 -16.20 -14.67 -3.51
N GLU A 138 -16.81 -15.85 -3.35
CA GLU A 138 -16.75 -16.96 -4.34
C GLU A 138 -15.32 -17.31 -4.81
N GLY A 139 -14.35 -17.29 -3.88
CA GLY A 139 -12.95 -17.62 -4.16
C GLY A 139 -12.15 -16.55 -4.94
N LYS A 140 -12.73 -15.37 -5.17
CA LYS A 140 -12.08 -14.23 -5.85
C LYS A 140 -12.00 -13.01 -4.94
N GLY A 141 -11.05 -12.11 -5.22
CA GLY A 141 -10.90 -10.83 -4.54
C GLY A 141 -11.49 -9.68 -5.36
N TYR A 142 -12.25 -8.81 -4.71
CA TYR A 142 -12.88 -7.63 -5.30
C TYR A 142 -12.33 -6.36 -4.66
N ILE A 143 -11.79 -5.46 -5.49
CA ILE A 143 -11.05 -4.28 -5.05
C ILE A 143 -11.93 -3.04 -5.21
N PHE A 144 -12.24 -2.37 -4.10
CA PHE A 144 -12.99 -1.12 -4.09
C PHE A 144 -12.04 0.08 -4.05
N LEU A 145 -12.06 0.87 -5.13
CA LEU A 145 -11.32 2.12 -5.29
C LEU A 145 -12.24 3.32 -5.01
N GLY A 146 -11.65 4.46 -4.66
CA GLY A 146 -12.42 5.68 -4.40
C GLY A 146 -11.57 6.73 -3.71
N ARG A 147 -11.94 8.00 -3.87
CA ARG A 147 -11.29 9.09 -3.12
C ARG A 147 -11.44 8.85 -1.61
N SER A 148 -10.58 9.49 -0.82
CA SER A 148 -10.75 9.46 0.62
C SER A 148 -12.13 10.03 0.98
N GLY A 149 -12.86 9.36 1.87
CA GLY A 149 -14.23 9.75 2.24
C GLY A 149 -15.36 9.28 1.31
N THR A 150 -15.07 8.63 0.18
CA THR A 150 -16.11 8.17 -0.76
C THR A 150 -16.92 6.95 -0.26
N GLY A 151 -16.53 6.34 0.86
CA GLY A 151 -17.28 5.24 1.48
C GLY A 151 -16.81 3.82 1.12
N LYS A 152 -15.54 3.61 0.75
CA LYS A 152 -14.98 2.28 0.45
C LYS A 152 -15.22 1.26 1.57
N SER A 153 -14.87 1.60 2.81
CA SER A 153 -15.08 0.73 3.96
C SER A 153 -16.57 0.53 4.28
N THR A 154 -17.41 1.55 4.01
CA THR A 154 -18.87 1.42 4.09
C THR A 154 -19.40 0.41 3.08
N HIS A 155 -18.94 0.45 1.83
CA HIS A 155 -19.37 -0.49 0.80
C HIS A 155 -18.90 -1.92 1.09
N ALA A 156 -17.66 -2.08 1.57
CA ALA A 156 -17.17 -3.38 2.03
C ALA A 156 -18.01 -3.95 3.19
N ARG A 157 -18.38 -3.11 4.17
CA ARG A 157 -19.30 -3.52 5.25
C ARG A 157 -20.65 -3.97 4.71
N LEU A 158 -21.22 -3.25 3.73
CA LEU A 158 -22.48 -3.66 3.10
C LEU A 158 -22.36 -5.02 2.41
N TRP A 159 -21.22 -5.33 1.79
CA TRP A 159 -20.99 -6.67 1.26
C TRP A 159 -20.94 -7.74 2.37
N LEU A 160 -20.20 -7.49 3.45
CA LEU A 160 -20.11 -8.41 4.60
C LEU A 160 -21.47 -8.69 5.25
N GLU A 161 -22.36 -7.69 5.30
CA GLU A 161 -23.66 -7.81 5.93
C GLU A 161 -24.73 -8.47 5.05
N ASN A 162 -24.62 -8.33 3.73
CA ASN A 162 -25.73 -8.66 2.81
C ASN A 162 -25.41 -9.73 1.77
N ILE A 163 -24.14 -10.12 1.62
CA ILE A 163 -23.68 -11.11 0.63
C ILE A 163 -22.97 -12.23 1.39
N GLU A 164 -23.62 -13.39 1.42
CA GLU A 164 -23.13 -14.59 2.09
C GLU A 164 -21.74 -15.02 1.57
N GLY A 165 -20.89 -15.49 2.47
CA GLY A 165 -19.53 -15.93 2.13
C GLY A 165 -18.54 -14.80 1.85
N THR A 166 -18.93 -13.54 2.04
CA THR A 166 -18.00 -12.41 1.93
C THR A 166 -17.08 -12.31 3.15
N GLU A 167 -15.79 -12.11 2.93
CA GLU A 167 -14.85 -11.77 4.00
C GLU A 167 -14.04 -10.50 3.67
N LEU A 168 -13.62 -9.76 4.71
CA LEU A 168 -12.70 -8.63 4.55
C LEU A 168 -11.28 -9.17 4.39
N VAL A 169 -10.59 -8.73 3.34
CA VAL A 169 -9.21 -9.12 3.03
C VAL A 169 -8.22 -8.04 3.48
N ASN A 170 -8.50 -6.78 3.13
CA ASN A 170 -7.67 -5.63 3.51
C ASN A 170 -8.46 -4.32 3.47
N ASP A 171 -8.05 -3.36 4.28
CA ASP A 171 -8.64 -2.02 4.33
C ASP A 171 -7.52 -0.98 4.46
N ASP A 172 -7.19 -0.37 3.31
CA ASP A 172 -6.37 0.82 3.04
C ASP A 172 -5.26 0.53 2.02
N TYR A 173 -4.38 -0.46 2.22
CA TYR A 173 -3.25 -0.72 1.32
C TYR A 173 -3.05 -2.21 0.97
N PRO A 174 -4.00 -2.87 0.28
CA PRO A 174 -3.75 -4.17 -0.30
C PRO A 174 -2.57 -4.13 -1.27
N VAL A 175 -1.90 -5.28 -1.41
CA VAL A 175 -0.88 -5.47 -2.43
C VAL A 175 -1.49 -6.21 -3.61
N VAL A 176 -1.24 -5.73 -4.82
CA VAL A 176 -1.61 -6.43 -6.06
C VAL A 176 -0.33 -6.85 -6.78
N ARG A 177 -0.27 -8.13 -7.18
CA ARG A 177 0.85 -8.68 -7.95
C ARG A 177 0.35 -9.76 -8.89
N GLY A 178 0.66 -9.63 -10.18
CA GLY A 178 0.38 -10.66 -11.18
C GLY A 178 -1.10 -11.09 -11.26
N GLY A 179 -2.05 -10.15 -11.14
CA GLY A 179 -3.49 -10.46 -11.18
C GLY A 179 -4.06 -11.08 -9.90
N VAL A 180 -3.26 -11.16 -8.83
CA VAL A 180 -3.68 -11.61 -7.50
C VAL A 180 -3.66 -10.43 -6.55
N VAL A 181 -4.66 -10.34 -5.67
CA VAL A 181 -4.71 -9.37 -4.57
C VAL A 181 -4.43 -10.05 -3.25
N TYR A 182 -3.66 -9.38 -2.41
CA TYR A 182 -3.18 -9.87 -1.14
C TYR A 182 -3.59 -8.94 -0.01
N GLY A 183 -3.91 -9.52 1.14
CA GLY A 183 -3.87 -8.78 2.39
C GLY A 183 -2.44 -8.32 2.69
N SER A 184 -2.31 -7.24 3.46
CA SER A 184 -1.02 -6.65 3.80
C SER A 184 -1.00 -6.17 5.26
N PRO A 185 0.18 -6.05 5.87
CA PRO A 185 0.34 -5.44 7.20
C PRO A 185 0.38 -3.89 7.15
N LEU A 186 0.28 -3.30 5.96
CA LEU A 186 0.67 -1.91 5.73
C LEU A 186 -0.48 -0.95 6.01
N LEU A 187 -0.32 -0.09 7.03
CA LEU A 187 -1.18 1.08 7.31
C LEU A 187 -2.70 0.80 7.23
N CYS A 188 -3.16 -0.37 7.68
CA CYS A 188 -4.59 -0.68 7.65
C CYS A 188 -5.36 0.17 8.66
N LYS A 189 -6.53 0.69 8.27
CA LYS A 189 -7.39 1.51 9.16
C LYS A 189 -8.13 0.67 10.19
N THR A 190 -8.46 -0.56 9.81
CA THR A 190 -9.01 -1.59 10.69
C THR A 190 -7.92 -2.63 10.96
N PRO A 191 -7.96 -3.33 12.12
CA PRO A 191 -7.00 -4.38 12.46
C PRO A 191 -7.25 -5.67 11.64
N CYS A 192 -7.26 -5.54 10.31
CA CYS A 192 -7.44 -6.62 9.33
C CYS A 192 -6.10 -6.97 8.69
N TYR A 193 -5.23 -7.62 9.46
CA TYR A 193 -3.89 -8.02 9.05
C TYR A 193 -3.87 -9.49 8.60
N ARG A 194 -4.57 -9.81 7.49
CA ARG A 194 -4.72 -11.20 7.02
C ARG A 194 -3.70 -11.53 5.95
N ASN A 195 -2.92 -12.58 6.16
CA ASN A 195 -2.01 -13.11 5.14
C ASN A 195 -2.75 -14.08 4.22
N VAL A 196 -3.66 -13.53 3.41
CA VAL A 196 -4.49 -14.27 2.46
C VAL A 196 -4.36 -13.66 1.06
N SER A 197 -4.69 -14.44 0.04
CA SER A 197 -4.58 -14.02 -1.35
C SER A 197 -5.70 -14.58 -2.21
N TYR A 198 -6.17 -13.80 -3.17
CA TYR A 198 -7.21 -14.22 -4.10
C TYR A 198 -6.92 -13.74 -5.53
N PRO A 199 -7.22 -14.54 -6.56
CA PRO A 199 -7.26 -14.02 -7.93
C PRO A 199 -8.25 -12.87 -8.01
N ILE A 200 -7.91 -11.82 -8.75
CA ILE A 200 -8.78 -10.64 -8.83
C ILE A 200 -9.99 -10.96 -9.70
N GLY A 201 -11.19 -10.86 -9.10
CA GLY A 201 -12.46 -11.00 -9.79
C GLY A 201 -12.91 -9.69 -10.45
N GLY A 202 -12.56 -8.55 -9.86
CA GLY A 202 -12.89 -7.25 -10.42
C GLY A 202 -12.43 -6.08 -9.58
N ILE A 203 -12.36 -4.91 -10.21
CA ILE A 203 -12.06 -3.64 -9.54
C ILE A 203 -13.23 -2.69 -9.75
N VAL A 204 -13.71 -2.05 -8.68
CA VAL A 204 -14.84 -1.13 -8.74
C VAL A 204 -14.42 0.22 -8.19
N ARG A 205 -14.50 1.26 -9.01
CA ARG A 205 -14.43 2.65 -8.58
C ARG A 205 -15.77 3.04 -7.99
N LEU A 206 -15.78 3.51 -6.75
CA LEU A 206 -16.95 4.06 -6.09
C LEU A 206 -17.03 5.58 -6.26
N SER A 207 -18.24 6.10 -6.42
CA SER A 207 -18.58 7.51 -6.23
C SER A 207 -19.97 7.64 -5.62
N GLN A 208 -20.16 8.66 -4.77
CA GLN A 208 -21.47 8.94 -4.20
C GLN A 208 -22.40 9.52 -5.26
N ALA A 209 -23.64 9.04 -5.28
CA ALA A 209 -24.70 9.53 -6.14
C ALA A 209 -26.07 9.33 -5.47
N PRO A 210 -27.11 10.06 -5.88
CA PRO A 210 -28.47 9.87 -5.36
C PRO A 210 -29.18 8.64 -5.95
N TYR A 211 -28.45 7.74 -6.60
CA TYR A 211 -28.95 6.53 -7.25
C TYR A 211 -27.86 5.47 -7.32
N ASN A 212 -28.26 4.22 -7.59
CA ASN A 212 -27.36 3.10 -7.82
C ASN A 212 -27.23 2.82 -9.32
N LYS A 213 -26.04 2.98 -9.88
CA LYS A 213 -25.74 2.74 -11.30
C LYS A 213 -24.31 2.23 -11.44
N ILE A 214 -24.17 1.09 -12.12
CA ILE A 214 -22.86 0.49 -12.41
C ILE A 214 -22.63 0.44 -13.92
N ARG A 215 -21.42 0.78 -14.35
CA ARG A 215 -20.99 0.66 -15.75
C ARG A 215 -19.59 0.10 -15.84
N ARG A 216 -19.28 -0.53 -16.97
CA ARG A 216 -17.92 -1.01 -17.26
C ARG A 216 -16.98 0.17 -17.54
N LEU A 217 -15.76 0.08 -17.03
CA LEU A 217 -14.63 0.94 -17.39
C LEU A 217 -13.72 0.18 -18.37
N SER A 218 -13.11 0.90 -19.31
CA SER A 218 -12.17 0.32 -20.27
C SER A 218 -11.10 1.32 -20.70
N GLY A 219 -10.00 0.80 -21.25
CA GLY A 219 -8.91 1.60 -21.81
C GLY A 219 -8.38 2.65 -20.85
N ILE A 220 -8.39 3.91 -21.28
CA ILE A 220 -7.83 5.03 -20.51
C ILE A 220 -8.58 5.29 -19.21
N GLU A 221 -9.90 5.07 -19.15
CA GLU A 221 -10.67 5.30 -17.91
C GLU A 221 -10.23 4.33 -16.81
N ALA A 222 -10.04 3.05 -17.15
CA ALA A 222 -9.58 2.03 -16.21
C ALA A 222 -8.19 2.38 -15.65
N TYR A 223 -7.28 2.76 -16.54
CA TYR A 223 -5.93 3.19 -16.18
C TYR A 223 -5.92 4.42 -15.26
N LEU A 224 -6.67 5.48 -15.59
CA LEU A 224 -6.72 6.69 -14.77
C LEU A 224 -7.26 6.41 -13.35
N ASN A 225 -8.24 5.51 -13.23
CA ASN A 225 -8.77 5.12 -11.93
C ASN A 225 -7.76 4.36 -11.07
N LEU A 226 -6.91 3.52 -11.67
CA LEU A 226 -5.78 2.91 -10.98
C LEU A 226 -4.74 3.96 -10.60
N TYR A 227 -4.36 4.82 -11.55
CA TYR A 227 -3.35 5.86 -11.36
C TYR A 227 -3.64 6.75 -10.15
N GLU A 228 -4.89 7.17 -9.97
CA GLU A 228 -5.31 7.97 -8.81
C GLU A 228 -5.20 7.23 -7.46
N CYS A 229 -5.21 5.90 -7.47
CA CYS A 229 -5.28 5.09 -6.25
C CYS A 229 -3.97 4.37 -5.92
N VAL A 230 -3.01 4.26 -6.84
CA VAL A 230 -1.69 3.69 -6.52
C VAL A 230 -1.02 4.56 -5.45
N SER A 231 -0.49 3.92 -4.41
CA SER A 231 0.33 4.57 -3.38
C SER A 231 1.67 4.99 -4.00
N ARG A 232 1.69 6.18 -4.59
CA ARG A 232 2.88 6.85 -5.14
C ARG A 232 3.16 8.12 -4.36
N ASN A 233 4.43 8.46 -4.19
CA ASN A 233 4.80 9.81 -3.77
C ASN A 233 5.03 10.66 -5.03
N LEU A 234 4.57 11.92 -5.01
CA LEU A 234 4.60 12.82 -6.17
C LEU A 234 6.00 13.12 -6.70
N TRP A 235 7.06 12.91 -5.91
CA TRP A 235 8.44 13.08 -6.36
C TRP A 235 9.03 11.87 -7.10
N TYR A 236 8.36 10.71 -7.13
CA TYR A 236 8.88 9.56 -7.87
C TYR A 236 9.07 9.86 -9.36
N SER A 237 8.20 10.70 -9.93
CA SER A 237 8.29 11.11 -11.33
C SER A 237 9.50 11.97 -11.67
N PHE A 238 10.14 12.57 -10.68
CA PHE A 238 11.29 13.44 -10.89
C PHE A 238 12.61 12.76 -10.52
N ILE A 239 12.57 11.70 -9.70
CA ILE A 239 13.75 11.22 -9.00
C ILE A 239 13.94 9.70 -9.08
N ALA A 240 12.86 8.95 -9.27
CA ALA A 240 12.89 7.50 -9.41
C ALA A 240 12.11 7.11 -10.67
N LYS A 241 12.58 7.59 -11.82
CA LYS A 241 11.90 7.38 -13.10
C LYS A 241 11.66 5.89 -13.39
N ASP A 242 12.65 5.04 -13.13
CA ASP A 242 12.52 3.60 -13.32
C ASP A 242 11.44 2.97 -12.42
N ILE A 243 11.28 3.51 -11.20
CA ILE A 243 10.19 3.12 -10.29
C ILE A 243 8.86 3.55 -10.88
N GLU A 244 8.74 4.80 -11.35
CA GLU A 244 7.51 5.29 -11.93
C GLU A 244 7.11 4.50 -13.19
N ASP A 245 8.07 4.25 -14.09
CA ASP A 245 7.88 3.46 -15.30
C ASP A 245 7.43 2.03 -14.97
N SER A 246 8.02 1.41 -13.94
CA SER A 246 7.61 0.07 -13.48
C SER A 246 6.19 0.05 -12.92
N LEU A 247 5.80 1.07 -12.14
CA LEU A 247 4.42 1.23 -11.66
C LEU A 247 3.45 1.42 -12.84
N HIS A 248 3.84 2.22 -13.84
CA HIS A 248 3.05 2.44 -15.06
C HIS A 248 2.83 1.15 -15.86
N GLN A 249 3.88 0.36 -16.05
CA GLN A 249 3.79 -0.94 -16.70
C GLN A 249 2.82 -1.87 -15.95
N THR A 250 2.92 -1.93 -14.62
CA THR A 250 2.04 -2.79 -13.80
C THR A 250 0.59 -2.32 -13.86
N MET A 251 0.33 -1.01 -13.78
CA MET A 251 -1.02 -0.45 -13.93
C MET A 251 -1.60 -0.73 -15.31
N ASN A 252 -0.81 -0.60 -16.38
CA ASN A 252 -1.26 -0.90 -17.75
C ASN A 252 -1.62 -2.37 -17.92
N LYS A 253 -0.82 -3.29 -17.37
CA LYS A 253 -1.15 -4.73 -17.34
C LYS A 253 -2.49 -4.95 -16.62
N LEU A 254 -2.66 -4.43 -15.41
CA LEU A 254 -3.92 -4.58 -14.67
C LEU A 254 -5.13 -3.97 -15.39
N ALA A 255 -5.00 -2.75 -15.93
CA ALA A 255 -6.08 -2.07 -16.64
C ALA A 255 -6.54 -2.82 -17.91
N SER A 256 -5.64 -3.58 -18.52
CA SER A 256 -5.91 -4.35 -19.74
C SER A 256 -6.40 -5.78 -19.47
N THR A 257 -6.02 -6.39 -18.34
CA THR A 257 -6.36 -7.79 -18.04
C THR A 257 -7.47 -7.95 -17.02
N VAL A 258 -7.65 -7.00 -16.11
CA VAL A 258 -8.60 -7.10 -15.00
C VAL A 258 -9.87 -6.32 -15.33
N PRO A 259 -11.05 -6.93 -15.15
CA PRO A 259 -12.29 -6.23 -15.40
C PRO A 259 -12.52 -5.11 -14.36
N MET A 260 -12.88 -3.91 -14.85
CA MET A 260 -13.08 -2.73 -14.01
C MET A 260 -14.45 -2.08 -14.23
N TRP A 261 -15.03 -1.54 -13.17
CA TRP A 261 -16.34 -0.86 -13.20
C TRP A 261 -16.30 0.45 -12.42
N HIS A 262 -17.27 1.30 -12.72
CA HIS A 262 -17.58 2.50 -11.96
C HIS A 262 -19.00 2.35 -11.41
N LEU A 263 -19.12 2.38 -10.09
CA LEU A 263 -20.36 2.34 -9.34
C LEU A 263 -20.62 3.71 -8.72
N GLU A 264 -21.66 4.35 -9.22
CA GLU A 264 -22.35 5.48 -8.58
C GLU A 264 -23.37 4.90 -7.62
N CYS A 265 -23.29 5.23 -6.32
CA CYS A 265 -24.15 4.57 -5.34
C CYS A 265 -24.55 5.40 -4.12
N LEU A 266 -25.70 5.00 -3.57
CA LEU A 266 -26.12 5.22 -2.20
C LEU A 266 -25.41 4.21 -1.27
N PRO A 267 -25.27 4.51 0.04
CA PRO A 267 -24.68 3.59 1.00
C PRO A 267 -25.71 2.56 1.52
N ASP A 268 -26.35 1.81 0.63
CA ASP A 268 -27.42 0.86 0.96
C ASP A 268 -27.13 -0.58 0.47
N GLU A 269 -27.94 -1.52 0.94
CA GLU A 269 -27.88 -2.93 0.55
C GLU A 269 -28.05 -3.11 -0.96
N ALA A 270 -28.95 -2.35 -1.59
CA ALA A 270 -29.22 -2.43 -3.02
C ALA A 270 -27.98 -2.13 -3.86
N ALA A 271 -27.13 -1.19 -3.42
CA ALA A 271 -25.85 -0.90 -4.06
C ALA A 271 -24.88 -2.09 -3.97
N ALA A 272 -24.80 -2.76 -2.83
CA ALA A 272 -23.94 -3.92 -2.65
C ALA A 272 -24.38 -5.10 -3.53
N ARG A 273 -25.69 -5.41 -3.56
CA ARG A 273 -26.25 -6.46 -4.41
C ARG A 273 -26.06 -6.15 -5.90
N LEU A 274 -26.37 -4.93 -6.34
CA LEU A 274 -26.13 -4.51 -7.73
C LEU A 274 -24.67 -4.68 -8.14
N CYS A 275 -23.74 -4.28 -7.25
CA CYS A 275 -22.31 -4.42 -7.46
C CYS A 275 -21.93 -5.89 -7.63
N HIS A 276 -22.25 -6.73 -6.64
CA HIS A 276 -21.95 -8.16 -6.64
C HIS A 276 -22.53 -8.87 -7.86
N ASP A 277 -23.85 -8.79 -8.05
CA ASP A 277 -24.55 -9.45 -9.14
C ASP A 277 -24.00 -9.08 -10.53
N THR A 278 -23.39 -7.90 -10.67
CA THR A 278 -22.81 -7.45 -11.94
C THR A 278 -21.39 -7.94 -12.16
N ILE A 279 -20.57 -8.00 -11.11
CA ILE A 279 -19.11 -8.22 -11.22
C ILE A 279 -18.67 -9.65 -10.94
N THR A 280 -19.56 -10.51 -10.42
CA THR A 280 -19.28 -11.93 -10.16
C THR A 280 -19.64 -12.84 -11.34
N ARG A 281 -20.37 -12.33 -12.33
CA ARG A 281 -20.74 -13.03 -13.56
C ARG A 281 -19.55 -13.39 -14.45
#